data_AF-A0A2A4CNI2-F1
#
_entry.id   AF-A0A2A4CNI2-F1
#
_cell.length_a   1.000
_cell.length_b   1.000
_cell.length_c   1.000
_cell.angle_alpha   90.00
_cell.angle_beta   90.00
_cell.angle_gamma   90.00
#
_symmetry.space_group_name_H-M   'P 1'
#
loop_
_entity.id
_entity.type
_entity.pdbx_description
1 polymer ?
#
loop_
_entity_poly.entity_id
_entity_poly.type
_entity_poly.pdbx_seq_one_letter_code
_entity_poly.pdbx_strand_id
1 'polypeptide(L)'
;MFMRILFLCLGNICRSPAAEGVTRALAAQAGRDWSFDSAGTGNWHAGEPPYGPMQAAARARGYDLSELRARQITRADFARFDLILAMDGQNLRDAEALRPAAGGAELRLFLQDAKGPEDVPDPYYTRDFDGCLDLIEAGARALLAAR
;
A
#
# COMPACT_ATOMS: atom_id res chain seq x y z
N MET A 1 2.87 6.88 -19.18
CA MET A 1 1.43 6.86 -18.84
C MET A 1 1.31 7.24 -17.38
N PHE A 2 0.44 8.19 -17.04
CA PHE A 2 0.18 8.58 -15.66
C PHE A 2 -0.66 7.50 -14.99
N MET A 3 -0.27 7.04 -13.80
CA MET A 3 -1.01 6.02 -13.04
C MET A 3 -1.27 6.53 -11.63
N ARG A 4 -2.48 6.29 -11.13
CA ARG A 4 -2.88 6.57 -9.75
C ARG A 4 -3.05 5.24 -9.03
N ILE A 5 -2.24 5.00 -8.01
CA ILE A 5 -2.20 3.72 -7.27
C ILE A 5 -2.56 3.95 -5.81
N LEU A 6 -3.47 3.12 -5.29
CA LEU A 6 -3.84 3.10 -3.87
C LEU A 6 -3.36 1.81 -3.22
N PHE A 7 -2.58 1.92 -2.15
CA PHE A 7 -2.18 0.78 -1.33
C PHE A 7 -3.19 0.55 -0.19
N LEU A 8 -3.62 -0.69 0.03
CA LEU A 8 -4.69 -1.00 0.97
C LEU A 8 -4.28 -2.06 1.99
N CYS A 9 -4.32 -1.71 3.27
CA CYS A 9 -4.16 -2.68 4.36
C CYS A 9 -5.33 -2.60 5.36
N LEU A 10 -5.22 -3.24 6.53
CA LEU A 10 -6.28 -3.18 7.54
C LEU A 10 -6.40 -1.78 8.18
N GLY A 11 -5.36 -1.33 8.89
CA GLY A 11 -5.40 -0.13 9.73
C GLY A 11 -4.78 1.13 9.14
N ASN A 12 -4.17 1.06 7.95
CA ASN A 12 -3.45 2.15 7.29
C ASN A 12 -2.36 2.84 8.12
N ILE A 13 -1.72 2.12 9.04
CA ILE A 13 -0.62 2.65 9.86
C ILE A 13 0.70 1.90 9.67
N CYS A 14 0.69 0.67 9.15
CA CYS A 14 1.91 -0.12 8.94
C CYS A 14 2.18 -0.35 7.45
N ARG A 15 1.51 -1.36 6.87
CA ARG A 15 1.81 -1.91 5.55
C ARG A 15 1.54 -0.93 4.40
N SER A 16 0.31 -0.41 4.28
CA SER A 16 -0.03 0.44 3.13
C SER A 16 0.68 1.79 3.10
N PRO A 17 0.91 2.52 4.22
CA PRO A 17 1.76 3.72 4.19
C PRO A 17 3.21 3.41 3.83
N ALA A 18 3.76 2.29 4.33
CA ALA A 18 5.11 1.87 3.96
C ALA A 18 5.20 1.56 2.45
N ALA A 19 4.21 0.86 1.89
CA ALA A 19 4.15 0.58 0.46
C ALA A 19 4.05 1.86 -0.38
N GLU A 20 3.27 2.84 0.07
CA GLU A 20 3.18 4.15 -0.57
C GLU A 20 4.54 4.88 -0.57
N GLY A 21 5.18 5.01 0.59
CA GLY A 21 6.46 5.73 0.72
C GLY A 21 7.58 5.05 -0.07
N VAL A 22 7.69 3.72 0.01
CA VAL A 22 8.70 2.94 -0.73
C VAL A 22 8.47 3.06 -2.24
N THR A 23 7.24 2.83 -2.71
CA THR A 23 6.96 2.87 -4.15
C THR A 23 7.15 4.27 -4.70
N ARG A 24 6.74 5.31 -3.97
CA ARG A 24 6.96 6.71 -4.36
C ARG A 24 8.44 7.02 -4.52
N ALA A 25 9.28 6.60 -3.59
CA ALA A 25 10.73 6.82 -3.66
C ALA A 25 11.36 6.09 -4.86
N LEU A 26 11.01 4.83 -5.08
CA LEU A 26 11.52 4.03 -6.20
C LEU A 26 11.02 4.54 -7.56
N ALA A 27 9.76 4.97 -7.65
CA ALA A 27 9.18 5.56 -8.85
C ALA A 27 9.90 6.86 -9.23
N ALA A 28 10.18 7.73 -8.26
CA ALA A 28 10.94 8.95 -8.48
C ALA A 28 12.35 8.67 -9.01
N GLN A 29 13.05 7.67 -8.44
CA GLN A 29 14.37 7.23 -8.93
C GLN A 29 14.31 6.70 -10.37
N ALA A 30 13.20 6.04 -10.73
CA ALA A 30 12.97 5.52 -12.07
C ALA A 30 12.40 6.57 -13.07
N GLY A 31 12.25 7.84 -12.66
CA GLY A 31 11.67 8.90 -13.50
C GLY A 31 10.20 8.68 -13.85
N ARG A 32 9.44 7.97 -13.00
CA ARG A 32 8.01 7.70 -13.18
C ARG A 32 7.17 8.77 -12.49
N ASP A 33 6.39 9.50 -13.28
CA ASP A 33 5.43 10.48 -12.79
C ASP A 33 4.07 9.80 -12.52
N TRP A 34 4.00 9.08 -11.40
CA TRP A 34 2.79 8.40 -10.91
C TRP A 34 2.32 9.01 -9.60
N SER A 35 1.03 8.87 -9.32
CA SER A 35 0.41 9.33 -8.08
C SER A 35 0.13 8.14 -7.16
N PHE A 36 0.42 8.32 -5.88
CA PHE A 36 0.29 7.28 -4.87
C PHE A 36 -0.53 7.80 -3.68
N ASP A 37 -1.29 6.92 -3.07
CA ASP A 37 -2.04 7.14 -1.82
C ASP A 37 -2.13 5.80 -1.08
N SER A 38 -2.57 5.82 0.18
CA SER A 38 -2.83 4.62 0.95
C SER A 38 -4.10 4.74 1.78
N ALA A 39 -4.71 3.59 2.07
CA ALA A 39 -5.93 3.51 2.86
C ALA A 39 -5.97 2.21 3.69
N GLY A 40 -6.97 2.17 4.59
CA GLY A 40 -7.30 1.06 5.47
C GLY A 40 -8.70 0.55 5.17
N THR A 41 -8.95 -0.75 5.33
CA THR A 41 -10.32 -1.28 5.32
C THR A 41 -11.07 -0.90 6.60
N GLY A 42 -10.36 -0.77 7.72
CA GLY A 42 -10.85 -0.19 8.96
C GLY A 42 -10.61 1.32 9.09
N ASN A 43 -11.23 1.94 10.10
CA ASN A 43 -11.13 3.38 10.36
C ASN A 43 -10.56 3.73 11.75
N TRP A 44 -10.08 2.76 12.53
CA TRP A 44 -9.66 2.96 13.93
C TRP A 44 -8.56 4.01 14.11
N HIS A 45 -7.74 4.21 13.08
CA HIS A 45 -6.59 5.12 13.11
C HIS A 45 -6.77 6.35 12.23
N ALA A 46 -7.99 6.68 11.81
CA ALA A 46 -8.21 7.79 10.87
C ALA A 46 -7.58 9.11 11.39
N GLY A 47 -6.72 9.73 10.58
CA GLY A 47 -5.97 10.95 10.89
C GLY A 47 -4.66 10.73 11.64
N GLU A 48 -4.36 9.51 12.11
CA GLU A 48 -3.10 9.21 12.78
C GLU A 48 -1.93 9.10 11.78
N PRO A 49 -0.69 9.41 12.20
CA PRO A 49 0.49 9.10 11.39
C PRO A 49 0.74 7.58 11.32
N PRO A 50 1.62 7.10 10.42
CA PRO A 50 2.04 5.72 10.41
C PRO A 50 2.62 5.29 11.77
N TYR A 51 2.54 4.01 12.08
CA TYR A 51 2.97 3.47 13.36
C TYR A 51 4.47 3.72 13.59
N GLY A 52 4.82 4.23 14.78
CA GLY A 52 6.19 4.68 15.08
C GLY A 52 7.30 3.67 14.75
N PRO A 53 7.18 2.39 15.15
CA PRO A 53 8.13 1.35 14.76
C PRO A 53 8.27 1.14 13.24
N MET A 54 7.17 1.23 12.49
CA MET A 54 7.21 1.16 11.03
C MET A 54 7.94 2.37 10.43
N GLN A 55 7.67 3.58 10.94
CA GLN A 55 8.39 4.78 10.54
C GLN A 55 9.89 4.68 10.82
N ALA A 56 10.28 4.17 11.98
CA ALA A 56 11.68 4.01 12.36
C ALA A 56 12.41 3.04 11.41
N ALA A 57 11.82 1.88 11.12
CA ALA A 57 12.36 0.91 10.19
C ALA A 57 12.47 1.48 8.75
N ALA A 58 11.41 2.14 8.27
CA ALA A 58 11.40 2.76 6.94
C ALA A 58 12.46 3.87 6.81
N ARG A 59 12.60 4.72 7.82
CA ARG A 59 13.60 5.79 7.88
C ARG A 59 15.02 5.25 7.87
N ALA A 60 15.28 4.13 8.55
CA ALA A 60 16.58 3.47 8.51
C ALA A 60 16.99 3.01 7.10
N ARG A 61 16.02 2.80 6.20
CA ARG A 61 16.22 2.49 4.78
C ARG A 61 16.13 3.69 3.85
N GLY A 62 15.96 4.90 4.39
CA GLY A 62 15.88 6.15 3.62
C GLY A 62 14.49 6.52 3.09
N TYR A 63 13.42 5.86 3.58
CA TYR A 63 12.04 6.21 3.22
C TYR A 63 11.42 7.11 4.29
N ASP A 64 10.80 8.20 3.87
CA ASP A 64 10.07 9.11 4.75
C ASP A 64 8.55 8.87 4.65
N LEU A 65 7.95 8.53 5.79
CA LEU A 65 6.51 8.27 5.94
C LEU A 65 5.80 9.36 6.77
N SER A 66 6.53 10.39 7.23
CA SER A 66 6.09 11.29 8.29
C SER A 66 4.86 12.14 7.94
N GLU A 67 4.66 12.45 6.66
CA GLU A 67 3.53 13.24 6.16
C GLU A 67 2.29 12.39 5.84
N LEU A 68 2.40 11.06 5.83
CA LEU A 68 1.27 10.19 5.51
C LEU A 68 0.26 10.17 6.66
N ARG A 69 -1.02 10.04 6.35
CA ARG A 69 -2.08 10.00 7.36
C ARG A 69 -3.05 8.88 7.06
N ALA A 70 -3.37 8.12 8.09
CA ALA A 70 -4.28 7.00 7.97
C ALA A 70 -5.68 7.49 7.60
N ARG A 71 -6.34 6.79 6.67
CA ARG A 71 -7.73 7.01 6.27
C ARG A 71 -8.39 5.70 5.88
N GLN A 72 -9.72 5.66 5.93
CA GLN A 72 -10.48 4.52 5.43
C GLN A 72 -10.63 4.62 3.90
N ILE A 73 -10.63 3.47 3.23
CA ILE A 73 -11.03 3.36 1.82
C ILE A 73 -12.51 3.69 1.68
N THR A 74 -12.86 4.34 0.57
CA THR A 74 -14.23 4.73 0.23
C THR A 74 -14.63 4.20 -1.14
N ARG A 75 -15.93 4.15 -1.44
CA ARG A 75 -16.42 3.79 -2.78
C ARG A 75 -15.89 4.73 -3.87
N ALA A 76 -15.63 6.00 -3.53
CA ALA A 76 -15.10 6.99 -4.46
C ALA A 76 -13.65 6.69 -4.88
N ASP A 77 -12.88 5.99 -4.04
CA ASP A 77 -11.50 5.61 -4.37
C ASP A 77 -11.44 4.72 -5.62
N PHE A 78 -12.43 3.84 -5.83
CA PHE A 78 -12.51 3.01 -7.04
C PHE A 78 -12.65 3.83 -8.32
N ALA A 79 -13.17 5.06 -8.28
CA ALA A 79 -13.23 5.95 -9.44
C ALA A 79 -11.99 6.85 -9.55
N ARG A 80 -11.33 7.13 -8.41
CA ARG A 80 -10.17 8.04 -8.33
C ARG A 80 -8.86 7.35 -8.72
N PHE A 81 -8.74 6.05 -8.50
CA PHE A 81 -7.52 5.29 -8.75
C PHE A 81 -7.66 4.38 -9.97
N ASP A 82 -6.54 4.11 -10.61
CA ASP A 82 -6.46 3.16 -11.73
C ASP A 82 -6.20 1.75 -11.18
N LEU A 83 -5.50 1.65 -10.04
CA LEU A 83 -5.10 0.41 -9.41
C LEU A 83 -5.19 0.51 -7.88
N ILE A 84 -5.80 -0.49 -7.25
CA ILE A 84 -5.85 -0.68 -5.80
C ILE A 84 -5.14 -1.99 -5.46
N LEU A 85 -4.12 -1.91 -4.60
CA LEU A 85 -3.23 -3.01 -4.24
C LEU A 85 -3.42 -3.41 -2.78
N ALA A 86 -4.09 -4.54 -2.57
CA ALA A 86 -4.36 -5.10 -1.25
C ALA A 86 -3.14 -5.83 -0.69
N MET A 87 -2.82 -5.60 0.59
CA MET A 87 -1.66 -6.20 1.25
C MET A 87 -1.85 -7.67 1.61
N ASP A 88 -3.09 -8.11 1.80
CA ASP A 88 -3.43 -9.50 2.05
C ASP A 88 -4.80 -9.89 1.46
N GLY A 89 -5.10 -11.18 1.44
CA GLY A 89 -6.37 -11.71 0.95
C GLY A 89 -7.60 -11.21 1.70
N GLN A 90 -7.50 -10.83 2.98
CA GLN A 90 -8.64 -10.25 3.71
C GLN A 90 -8.92 -8.82 3.25
N ASN A 91 -7.87 -8.02 3.07
CA ASN A 91 -7.99 -6.65 2.56
C ASN A 91 -8.59 -6.65 1.15
N LEU A 92 -8.22 -7.64 0.31
CA LEU A 92 -8.80 -7.83 -1.00
C LEU A 92 -10.31 -8.13 -0.92
N ARG A 93 -10.72 -9.08 -0.06
CA ARG A 93 -12.13 -9.44 0.14
C ARG A 93 -12.96 -8.25 0.64
N ASP A 94 -12.45 -7.51 1.62
CA ASP A 94 -13.13 -6.34 2.17
C ASP A 94 -13.31 -5.25 1.11
N ALA A 95 -12.28 -5.04 0.26
CA ALA A 95 -12.35 -4.10 -0.85
C ALA A 95 -13.36 -4.55 -1.92
N GLU A 96 -13.40 -5.83 -2.28
CA GLU A 96 -14.38 -6.36 -3.23
C GLU A 96 -15.82 -6.19 -2.72
N ALA A 97 -16.05 -6.38 -1.42
CA ALA A 97 -17.37 -6.14 -0.82
C ALA A 97 -17.80 -4.65 -0.88
N LEU A 98 -16.84 -3.73 -0.93
CA LEU A 98 -17.08 -2.30 -1.08
C LEU A 98 -17.16 -1.84 -2.54
N ARG A 99 -16.65 -2.64 -3.48
CA ARG A 99 -16.51 -2.28 -4.89
C ARG A 99 -17.88 -1.94 -5.52
N PRO A 100 -18.00 -0.84 -6.29
CA PRO A 100 -19.21 -0.55 -7.05
C PRO A 100 -19.48 -1.63 -8.12
N ALA A 101 -20.74 -1.87 -8.44
CA ALA A 101 -21.14 -2.91 -9.41
C ALA A 101 -20.71 -2.63 -10.86
N ALA A 102 -20.42 -1.37 -11.21
CA ALA A 102 -20.04 -0.96 -12.56
C ALA A 102 -18.76 -0.12 -12.54
N GLY A 103 -17.75 -0.58 -13.28
CA GLY A 103 -16.48 0.11 -13.46
C GLY A 103 -15.60 0.20 -12.21
N GLY A 104 -14.50 0.93 -12.34
CA GLY A 104 -13.57 1.25 -11.26
C GLY A 104 -12.18 0.63 -11.43
N ALA A 105 -11.31 0.96 -10.47
CA ALA A 105 -9.92 0.54 -10.42
C ALA A 105 -9.77 -0.99 -10.60
N GLU A 106 -8.66 -1.38 -11.22
CA GLU A 106 -8.15 -2.74 -11.08
C GLU A 106 -7.88 -2.99 -9.59
N LEU A 107 -8.34 -4.12 -9.05
CA LEU A 107 -8.18 -4.48 -7.64
C LEU A 107 -7.52 -5.86 -7.57
N ARG A 108 -6.38 -5.95 -6.89
CA ARG A 108 -5.61 -7.19 -6.75
C ARG A 108 -4.64 -7.18 -5.57
N LEU A 109 -3.99 -8.30 -5.31
CA LEU A 109 -2.92 -8.39 -4.32
C LEU A 109 -1.68 -7.62 -4.76
N PHE A 110 -1.04 -6.95 -3.80
CA PHE A 110 0.17 -6.16 -4.02
C PHE A 110 1.35 -7.01 -4.50
N LEU A 111 1.52 -8.23 -3.98
CA LEU A 111 2.62 -9.11 -4.33
C LEU A 111 2.34 -10.02 -5.53
N GLN A 112 1.23 -9.83 -6.26
CA GLN A 112 0.86 -10.74 -7.35
C GLN A 112 1.93 -10.85 -8.46
N ASP A 113 2.68 -9.79 -8.73
CA ASP A 113 3.77 -9.79 -9.73
C ASP A 113 5.15 -10.08 -9.12
N ALA A 114 5.24 -10.21 -7.79
CA ALA A 114 6.48 -10.47 -7.08
C ALA A 114 6.70 -11.98 -6.89
N LYS A 115 7.97 -12.40 -6.84
CA LYS A 115 8.31 -13.75 -6.41
C LYS A 115 8.22 -13.83 -4.90
N GLY A 116 7.54 -14.84 -4.36
CA GLY A 116 7.47 -15.11 -2.93
C GLY A 116 6.04 -15.32 -2.44
N PRO A 117 5.73 -14.91 -1.20
CA PRO A 117 4.39 -15.08 -0.64
C PRO A 117 3.36 -14.21 -1.36
N GLU A 118 2.09 -14.62 -1.27
CA GLU A 118 0.96 -13.86 -1.82
C GLU A 118 0.60 -12.62 -0.97
N ASP A 119 0.76 -12.76 0.35
CA ASP A 119 0.38 -11.75 1.33
C ASP A 119 1.61 -11.07 1.96
N VAL A 120 1.44 -9.82 2.39
CA VAL A 120 2.35 -9.10 3.29
C VAL A 120 1.85 -9.29 4.73
N PRO A 121 2.54 -10.09 5.57
CA PRO A 121 2.15 -10.30 6.96
C PRO A 121 2.10 -8.98 7.73
N ASP A 122 1.13 -8.82 8.62
CA ASP A 122 0.93 -7.57 9.34
C ASP A 122 1.95 -7.40 10.48
N PRO A 123 2.90 -6.45 10.37
CA PRO A 123 3.95 -6.25 11.35
C PRO A 123 3.43 -5.63 12.65
N TYR A 124 2.21 -5.11 12.68
CA TYR A 124 1.56 -4.73 13.93
C TYR A 124 1.49 -5.93 14.89
N TYR A 125 1.19 -7.12 14.36
CA TYR A 125 1.09 -8.37 15.10
C TYR A 125 2.41 -9.16 15.10
N THR A 126 3.05 -9.35 13.94
CA THR A 126 4.27 -10.17 13.87
C THR A 126 5.48 -9.50 14.51
N ARG A 127 5.46 -8.17 14.64
CA ARG A 127 6.57 -7.31 15.07
C ARG A 127 7.79 -7.35 14.14
N ASP A 128 7.66 -7.94 12.96
CA ASP A 128 8.70 -8.01 11.94
C ASP A 128 8.54 -6.89 10.91
N PHE A 129 9.03 -5.69 11.25
CA PHE A 129 8.95 -4.52 10.38
C PHE A 129 9.92 -4.59 9.21
N ASP A 130 11.08 -5.22 9.40
CA ASP A 130 12.10 -5.35 8.37
C ASP A 130 11.70 -6.38 7.32
N GLY A 131 11.20 -7.56 7.72
CA GLY A 131 10.66 -8.53 6.77
C GLY A 131 9.45 -8.00 6.01
N CYS A 132 8.61 -7.18 6.66
CA CYS A 132 7.53 -6.45 5.98
C CYS A 132 8.08 -5.48 4.91
N LEU A 133 9.13 -4.71 5.22
CA LEU A 133 9.77 -3.81 4.25
C LEU A 133 10.45 -4.57 3.10
N ASP A 134 11.06 -5.72 3.36
CA ASP A 134 11.69 -6.54 2.31
C ASP A 134 10.66 -6.95 1.25
N LEU A 135 9.48 -7.41 1.70
CA LEU A 135 8.36 -7.75 0.81
C LEU A 135 7.83 -6.52 0.08
N ILE A 136 7.71 -5.39 0.77
CA ILE A 136 7.25 -4.13 0.18
C ILE A 136 8.21 -3.65 -0.93
N GLU A 137 9.51 -3.69 -0.69
CA GLU A 137 10.51 -3.31 -1.70
C GLU A 137 10.49 -4.26 -2.90
N ALA A 138 10.33 -5.57 -2.68
CA ALA A 138 10.20 -6.55 -3.75
C ALA A 138 8.94 -6.31 -4.59
N GLY A 139 7.79 -6.10 -3.95
CA GLY A 139 6.52 -5.79 -4.61
C GLY A 139 6.57 -4.49 -5.41
N ALA A 140 7.15 -3.42 -4.84
CA ALA A 140 7.29 -2.13 -5.50
C ALA A 140 8.18 -2.22 -6.75
N ARG A 141 9.30 -2.96 -6.68
CA ARG A 141 10.18 -3.21 -7.84
C ARG A 141 9.47 -4.02 -8.92
N ALA A 142 8.72 -5.05 -8.54
CA ALA A 142 7.95 -5.86 -9.49
C ALA A 142 6.87 -5.02 -10.21
N LEU A 143 6.13 -4.21 -9.45
CA LEU A 143 5.12 -3.30 -9.98
C LEU A 143 5.71 -2.31 -10.99
N LEU A 144 6.86 -1.69 -10.67
CA LEU A 144 7.54 -0.74 -11.54
C LEU A 144 8.15 -1.38 -12.79
N ALA A 145 8.47 -2.68 -12.75
CA ALA A 145 8.98 -3.42 -13.91
C ALA A 145 7.86 -3.87 -14.86
N ALA A 146 6.66 -4.13 -14.33
CA ALA A 146 5.51 -4.62 -15.08
C ALA A 146 4.68 -3.51 -15.77
N ARG A 147 5.08 -2.24 -15.63
CA ARG A 147 4.33 -1.04 -16.05
C ARG A 147 5.29 0.07 -16.50
#